data_AF-A0A972DTF3-F1
#
_entry.id   AF-A0A972DTF3-F1
#
_cell.length_a   1.000
_cell.length_b   1.000
_cell.length_c   1.000
_cell.angle_alpha   90.00
_cell.angle_beta   90.00
_cell.angle_gamma   90.00
#
_symmetry.space_group_name_H-M   'P 1'
#
loop_
_entity.id
_entity.type
_entity.pdbx_description
1 polymer ?
#
loop_
_entity_poly.entity_id
_entity_poly.type
_entity_poly.pdbx_seq_one_letter_code
_entity_poly.pdbx_strand_id
1 'polypeptide(L)'
;MLRRCVVLLLILIVILIAKTEATAGQARASASLSEAVQWLETEAHRVIRASMRTMADGTAAFPPQVGIGYEAFWLRDYEYTLEGSVDSYSDKELTDACRLFVRSLDADGAGVDCIKFDGTPIYKPGFGSMGVHPVADGSQFTVAVAWHTYRKTKDAQLLAEILEPLVKTMNAVPRLPDTGLVHIVPGEPQERCPYGFTDTIRKQGDMLFCSLLYVQACRQLSDLLEAAGRDADAKRWSAEGERVTQSVRRVFWDEQVGLFRAATVCCREHDIWGSAFAVYLRVADAEQSQTVARYFRDHYNEIVQAGQIRHLPGGVYWEKAVCDRDTYQNGAYWATPAGWFVYTLDLADPALADRTVIDLVRDFQSGGACEWILGQRRQLPNYLASAALPLAGIRTMMERRIGP
;
A
#
# COMPACT_ATOMS: atom_id res chain seq x y z
N MET A 1 -34.77 61.06 9.82
CA MET A 1 -33.42 60.80 9.29
C MET A 1 -32.76 59.56 9.90
N LEU A 2 -32.80 59.37 11.23
CA LEU A 2 -32.11 58.26 11.92
C LEU A 2 -32.45 56.84 11.41
N ARG A 3 -33.71 56.53 11.09
CA ARG A 3 -34.14 55.20 10.58
C ARG A 3 -33.55 54.84 9.21
N ARG A 4 -33.30 55.83 8.33
CA ARG A 4 -32.72 55.57 7.00
C ARG A 4 -31.23 55.28 7.07
N CYS A 5 -30.51 55.87 8.02
CA CYS A 5 -29.09 55.60 8.23
C CYS A 5 -28.84 54.19 8.81
N VAL A 6 -29.71 53.70 9.69
CA VAL A 6 -29.58 52.35 10.29
C VAL A 6 -29.81 51.24 9.26
N VAL A 7 -30.78 51.41 8.36
CA VAL A 7 -31.05 50.44 7.27
C VAL A 7 -29.88 50.39 6.27
N LEU A 8 -29.28 51.54 5.95
CA LEU A 8 -28.09 51.59 5.08
C LEU A 8 -26.88 50.92 5.72
N LEU A 9 -26.68 51.07 7.04
CA LEU A 9 -25.59 50.45 7.77
C LEU A 9 -25.75 48.92 7.83
N LEU A 10 -26.96 48.42 8.06
CA LEU A 10 -27.26 46.98 8.06
C LEU A 10 -27.07 46.34 6.69
N ILE A 11 -27.46 47.02 5.61
CA ILE A 11 -27.23 46.54 4.23
C ILE A 11 -25.73 46.51 3.92
N LEU A 12 -24.96 47.51 4.35
CA LEU A 12 -23.50 47.52 4.16
C LEU A 12 -22.82 46.39 4.92
N ILE A 13 -23.26 46.08 6.15
CA ILE A 13 -22.72 44.97 6.95
C ILE A 13 -23.06 43.62 6.31
N VAL A 14 -24.29 43.42 5.81
CA VAL A 14 -24.68 42.19 5.10
C VAL A 14 -23.90 42.03 3.80
N ILE A 15 -23.66 43.11 3.05
CA ILE A 15 -22.85 43.08 1.83
C ILE A 15 -21.37 42.83 2.16
N LEU A 16 -20.84 43.40 3.25
CA LEU A 16 -19.48 43.10 3.70
C LEU A 16 -19.36 41.64 4.10
N ILE A 17 -20.27 41.11 4.93
CA ILE A 17 -20.29 39.70 5.37
C ILE A 17 -20.36 38.77 4.16
N ALA A 18 -21.30 39.00 3.23
CA ALA A 18 -21.43 38.23 2.00
C ALA A 18 -20.20 38.34 1.09
N LYS A 19 -19.51 39.50 1.04
CA LYS A 19 -18.22 39.63 0.34
C LYS A 19 -17.12 38.87 1.03
N THR A 20 -17.02 38.89 2.37
CA THR A 20 -16.05 38.10 3.14
C THR A 20 -16.28 36.60 2.98
N GLU A 21 -17.53 36.13 2.99
CA GLU A 21 -17.87 34.71 2.74
C GLU A 21 -17.64 34.33 1.27
N ALA A 22 -17.90 35.22 0.32
CA ALA A 22 -17.57 35.01 -1.08
C ALA A 22 -16.04 34.99 -1.32
N THR A 23 -15.26 35.83 -0.63
CA THR A 23 -13.79 35.80 -0.70
C THR A 23 -13.18 34.65 0.11
N ALA A 24 -13.80 34.21 1.21
CA ALA A 24 -13.38 33.02 1.96
C ALA A 24 -13.76 31.72 1.22
N GLY A 25 -14.87 31.73 0.48
CA GLY A 25 -15.29 30.66 -0.42
C GLY A 25 -14.53 30.62 -1.74
N GLN A 26 -14.00 31.75 -2.21
CA GLN A 26 -13.16 31.85 -3.42
C GLN A 26 -11.64 31.80 -3.13
N ALA A 27 -11.22 31.74 -1.86
CA ALA A 27 -9.81 31.60 -1.46
C ALA A 27 -9.41 30.18 -1.01
N ARG A 28 -10.17 29.15 -1.39
CA ARG A 28 -9.61 27.81 -1.60
C ARG A 28 -9.39 27.64 -3.09
N ALA A 29 -8.26 28.15 -3.59
CA ALA A 29 -7.80 27.79 -4.93
C ALA A 29 -7.87 26.26 -5.05
N SER A 30 -8.46 25.77 -6.14
CA SER A 30 -8.38 24.36 -6.51
C SER A 30 -6.90 23.99 -6.53
N ALA A 31 -6.41 23.27 -5.52
CA ALA A 31 -5.03 22.80 -5.50
C ALA A 31 -4.77 22.05 -6.81
N SER A 32 -3.71 22.42 -7.52
CA SER A 32 -3.20 21.67 -8.66
C SER A 32 -2.70 20.29 -8.19
N LEU A 33 -2.57 19.35 -9.12
CA LEU A 33 -1.98 18.04 -8.81
C LEU A 33 -0.60 18.19 -8.16
N SER A 34 0.25 19.08 -8.69
CA SER A 34 1.61 19.30 -8.16
C SER A 34 1.61 19.83 -6.73
N GLU A 35 0.71 20.77 -6.40
CA GLU A 35 0.56 21.28 -5.03
C GLU A 35 0.05 20.20 -4.08
N ALA A 36 -0.89 19.35 -4.54
CA ALA A 36 -1.39 18.22 -3.77
C ALA A 36 -0.26 17.21 -3.47
N VAL A 37 0.55 16.86 -4.47
CA VAL A 37 1.70 15.96 -4.32
C VAL A 37 2.72 16.54 -3.35
N GLN A 38 3.13 17.80 -3.51
CA GLN A 38 4.08 18.45 -2.62
C GLN A 38 3.60 18.47 -1.16
N TRP A 39 2.30 18.71 -0.94
CA TRP A 39 1.71 18.63 0.38
C TRP A 39 1.80 17.20 0.95
N LEU A 40 1.46 16.20 0.14
CA LEU A 40 1.49 14.80 0.56
C LEU A 40 2.90 14.33 0.90
N GLU A 41 3.91 14.77 0.16
CA GLU A 41 5.34 14.52 0.46
C GLU A 41 5.74 15.09 1.83
N THR A 42 5.33 16.32 2.10
CA THR A 42 5.59 16.99 3.38
C THR A 42 4.88 16.26 4.52
N GLU A 43 3.64 15.82 4.30
CA GLU A 43 2.86 15.11 5.31
C GLU A 43 3.44 13.71 5.59
N ALA A 44 3.81 12.95 4.54
CA ALA A 44 4.47 11.66 4.67
C ALA A 44 5.75 11.78 5.51
N HIS A 45 6.60 12.76 5.19
CA HIS A 45 7.80 13.03 5.97
C HIS A 45 7.48 13.34 7.43
N ARG A 46 6.53 14.25 7.68
CA ARG A 46 6.14 14.66 9.02
C ARG A 46 5.67 13.47 9.86
N VAL A 47 4.76 12.63 9.34
CA VAL A 47 4.21 11.50 10.12
C VAL A 47 5.24 10.41 10.35
N ILE A 48 6.10 10.13 9.37
CA ILE A 48 7.20 9.16 9.52
C ILE A 48 8.15 9.59 10.64
N ARG A 49 8.62 10.84 10.62
CA ARG A 49 9.53 11.32 11.67
C ARG A 49 8.87 11.33 13.04
N ALA A 50 7.59 11.69 13.10
CA ALA A 50 6.84 11.75 14.35
C ALA A 50 6.48 10.37 14.94
N SER A 51 6.46 9.30 14.14
CA SER A 51 6.17 7.95 14.63
C SER A 51 7.36 7.29 15.31
N MET A 52 8.57 7.77 15.09
CA MET A 52 9.80 7.14 15.56
C MET A 52 9.73 6.77 17.05
N ARG A 53 10.16 5.55 17.36
CA ARG A 53 10.35 5.00 18.70
C ARG A 53 11.74 4.39 18.77
N THR A 54 12.31 4.36 19.97
CA THR A 54 13.58 3.68 20.23
C THR A 54 13.30 2.29 20.79
N MET A 55 13.81 1.26 20.14
CA MET A 55 13.79 -0.12 20.63
C MET A 55 14.77 -0.32 21.80
N ALA A 56 14.65 -1.43 22.51
CA ALA A 56 15.50 -1.75 23.67
C ALA A 56 17.00 -1.81 23.33
N ASP A 57 17.36 -2.16 22.09
CA ASP A 57 18.74 -2.22 21.60
C ASP A 57 19.24 -0.89 21.01
N GLY A 58 18.41 0.17 21.06
CA GLY A 58 18.71 1.48 20.49
C GLY A 58 18.33 1.65 19.02
N THR A 59 17.84 0.61 18.34
CA THR A 59 17.34 0.71 16.96
C THR A 59 16.15 1.67 16.89
N ALA A 60 16.11 2.51 15.86
CA ALA A 60 14.93 3.33 15.56
C ALA A 60 13.86 2.46 14.88
N ALA A 61 12.69 2.37 15.50
CA ALA A 61 11.49 1.74 14.96
C ALA A 61 10.48 2.78 14.51
N PHE A 62 9.72 2.45 13.47
CA PHE A 62 8.71 3.33 12.89
C PHE A 62 7.36 2.60 12.87
N PRO A 63 6.63 2.59 14.01
CA PRO A 63 5.31 1.99 14.07
C PRO A 63 4.36 2.64 13.06
N PRO A 64 3.33 1.91 12.58
CA PRO A 64 2.39 2.37 11.54
C PRO A 64 1.65 3.69 11.81
N GLN A 65 1.64 4.16 13.06
CA GLN A 65 0.88 5.34 13.46
C GLN A 65 1.69 6.26 14.36
N VAL A 66 1.50 7.57 14.19
CA VAL A 66 1.80 8.55 15.25
C VAL A 66 0.73 8.44 16.33
N GLY A 67 0.95 7.56 17.30
CA GLY A 67 -0.01 7.31 18.38
C GLY A 67 0.37 6.12 19.25
N ILE A 68 -0.66 5.54 19.88
CA ILE A 68 -0.59 4.36 20.76
C ILE A 68 -1.35 3.15 20.18
N GLY A 69 -1.79 3.23 18.92
CA GLY A 69 -2.54 2.15 18.28
C GLY A 69 -1.66 0.96 17.87
N TYR A 70 -0.35 1.16 17.77
CA TYR A 70 0.61 0.18 17.32
C TYR A 70 1.87 0.17 18.19
N GLU A 71 2.11 -0.96 18.87
CA GLU A 71 3.17 -1.13 19.87
C GLU A 71 4.28 -2.11 19.41
N ALA A 72 4.61 -2.08 18.12
CA ALA A 72 5.69 -2.85 17.50
C ALA A 72 6.12 -2.21 16.17
N PHE A 73 7.19 -2.72 15.59
CA PHE A 73 7.70 -2.33 14.28
C PHE A 73 7.15 -3.28 13.21
N TRP A 74 6.08 -2.87 12.53
CA TRP A 74 5.45 -3.68 11.47
C TRP A 74 6.22 -3.60 10.16
N LEU A 75 6.48 -4.77 9.57
CA LEU A 75 7.28 -4.89 8.36
C LEU A 75 6.57 -4.29 7.13
N ARG A 76 5.28 -4.59 6.92
CA ARG A 76 4.53 -4.14 5.75
C ARG A 76 4.38 -2.63 5.71
N ASP A 77 3.97 -2.06 6.83
CA ASP A 77 3.77 -0.62 6.98
C ASP A 77 5.07 0.15 6.79
N TYR A 78 6.18 -0.36 7.34
CA TYR A 78 7.50 0.24 7.13
C TYR A 78 7.93 0.14 5.67
N GLU A 79 7.75 -0.99 5.02
CA GLU A 79 8.12 -1.14 3.62
C GLU A 79 7.36 -0.13 2.73
N TYR A 80 6.06 0.04 2.96
CA TYR A 80 5.25 1.01 2.23
C TYR A 80 5.62 2.47 2.45
N THR A 81 6.27 2.81 3.57
CA THR A 81 6.84 4.14 3.71
C THR A 81 8.14 4.31 2.95
N LEU A 82 8.90 3.23 2.72
CA LEU A 82 10.09 3.26 1.87
C LEU A 82 9.71 3.44 0.39
N GLU A 83 8.64 2.76 -0.07
CA GLU A 83 8.16 2.92 -1.46
C GLU A 83 7.87 4.38 -1.79
N GLY A 84 7.16 5.08 -0.89
CA GLY A 84 6.71 6.45 -1.12
C GLY A 84 7.66 7.55 -0.64
N SER A 85 8.46 7.28 0.39
CA SER A 85 9.14 8.34 1.15
C SER A 85 10.47 7.89 1.79
N VAL A 86 11.27 7.07 1.10
CA VAL A 86 12.60 6.62 1.58
C VAL A 86 13.51 7.75 2.07
N ASP A 87 13.40 8.96 1.53
CA ASP A 87 14.21 10.12 1.91
C ASP A 87 13.88 10.69 3.31
N SER A 88 12.83 10.19 3.96
CA SER A 88 12.48 10.55 5.35
C SER A 88 13.36 9.84 6.38
N TYR A 89 14.26 8.97 5.95
CA TYR A 89 15.13 8.18 6.80
C TYR A 89 16.59 8.53 6.54
N SER A 90 17.39 8.46 7.59
CA SER A 90 18.86 8.44 7.47
C SER A 90 19.34 7.07 7.01
N ASP A 91 20.52 7.03 6.38
CA ASP A 91 21.14 5.77 5.94
C ASP A 91 21.35 4.79 7.10
N LYS A 92 21.64 5.30 8.31
CA LYS A 92 21.76 4.47 9.51
C LYS A 92 20.42 3.83 9.89
N GLU A 93 19.33 4.61 9.91
CA GLU A 93 17.99 4.06 10.22
C GLU A 93 17.58 2.99 9.20
N LEU A 94 17.85 3.21 7.91
CA LEU A 94 17.56 2.25 6.84
C LEU A 94 18.38 0.95 6.97
N THR A 95 19.68 1.07 7.22
CA THR A 95 20.58 -0.08 7.35
C THR A 95 20.31 -0.88 8.63
N ASP A 96 20.04 -0.21 9.75
CA ASP A 96 19.70 -0.87 11.02
C ASP A 96 18.36 -1.63 10.92
N ALA A 97 17.32 -1.01 10.35
CA ALA A 97 16.02 -1.63 10.15
C ALA A 97 16.10 -2.82 9.19
N CYS A 98 16.83 -2.69 8.07
CA CYS A 98 17.07 -3.79 7.14
C CYS A 98 17.74 -4.98 7.84
N ARG A 99 18.84 -4.75 8.58
CA ARG A 99 19.51 -5.79 9.36
C ARG A 99 18.58 -6.41 10.40
N LEU A 100 17.69 -5.62 11.01
CA LEU A 100 16.72 -6.10 11.99
C LEU A 100 15.73 -7.08 11.35
N PHE A 101 15.09 -6.72 10.25
CA PHE A 101 14.15 -7.63 9.60
C PHE A 101 14.82 -8.89 9.04
N VAL A 102 16.02 -8.75 8.46
CA VAL A 102 16.77 -9.89 7.91
C VAL A 102 17.24 -10.84 9.02
N ARG A 103 17.74 -10.33 10.16
CA ARG A 103 18.15 -11.20 11.28
C ARG A 103 16.97 -11.84 12.01
N SER A 104 15.77 -11.33 11.81
CA SER A 104 14.52 -11.81 12.41
C SER A 104 13.76 -12.81 11.53
N LEU A 105 14.34 -13.27 10.42
CA LEU A 105 13.80 -14.43 9.69
C LEU A 105 13.81 -15.67 10.60
N ASP A 106 12.79 -16.51 10.47
CA ASP A 106 12.76 -17.77 11.24
C ASP A 106 13.75 -18.82 10.72
N ALA A 107 13.78 -19.97 11.40
CA ALA A 107 14.65 -21.09 11.05
C ALA A 107 14.41 -21.63 9.63
N ASP A 108 13.19 -21.54 9.12
CA ASP A 108 12.80 -21.99 7.77
C ASP A 108 12.94 -20.86 6.73
N GLY A 109 13.14 -19.62 7.18
CA GLY A 109 13.32 -18.43 6.36
C GLY A 109 12.06 -17.57 6.22
N ALA A 110 10.98 -17.82 6.96
CA ALA A 110 9.79 -17.00 6.90
C ALA A 110 10.06 -15.59 7.46
N GLY A 111 9.57 -14.57 6.75
CA GLY A 111 9.58 -13.19 7.23
C GLY A 111 8.55 -12.93 8.33
N VAL A 112 8.85 -11.96 9.18
CA VAL A 112 7.98 -11.55 10.28
C VAL A 112 6.71 -10.84 9.80
N ASP A 113 5.69 -10.80 10.65
CA ASP A 113 4.62 -9.80 10.63
C ASP A 113 5.15 -8.46 11.16
N CYS A 114 5.64 -8.49 12.40
CA CYS A 114 6.22 -7.36 13.11
C CYS A 114 7.29 -7.78 14.12
N ILE A 115 8.02 -6.81 14.66
CA ILE A 115 9.00 -7.01 15.73
C ILE A 115 8.64 -6.09 16.89
N LYS A 116 8.42 -6.65 18.08
CA LYS A 116 8.13 -5.86 19.28
C LYS A 116 9.31 -4.95 19.63
N PHE A 117 9.06 -3.86 20.36
CA PHE A 117 10.13 -2.92 20.74
C PHE A 117 11.23 -3.52 21.63
N ASP A 118 10.97 -4.68 22.26
CA ASP A 118 11.98 -5.46 22.97
C ASP A 118 12.86 -6.35 22.05
N GLY A 119 12.59 -6.36 20.74
CA GLY A 119 13.29 -7.16 19.75
C GLY A 119 12.63 -8.51 19.44
N THR A 120 11.53 -8.88 20.09
CA THR A 120 10.85 -10.17 19.86
C THR A 120 10.19 -10.22 18.48
N PRO A 121 10.58 -11.14 17.57
CA PRO A 121 9.93 -11.30 16.28
C PRO A 121 8.57 -11.99 16.43
N ILE A 122 7.59 -11.50 15.67
CA ILE A 122 6.24 -12.07 15.60
C ILE A 122 5.93 -12.35 14.14
N TYR A 123 5.56 -13.59 13.82
CA TYR A 123 5.40 -14.05 12.43
C TYR A 123 3.95 -14.11 11.96
N LYS A 124 3.00 -13.84 12.85
CA LYS A 124 1.57 -14.00 12.59
C LYS A 124 0.79 -12.79 13.12
N PRO A 125 -0.27 -12.34 12.43
CA PRO A 125 -1.04 -11.19 12.86
C PRO A 125 -1.74 -11.42 14.20
N GLY A 126 -2.26 -10.34 14.78
CA GLY A 126 -2.85 -10.37 16.12
C GLY A 126 -1.85 -10.80 17.19
N PHE A 127 -0.60 -10.36 17.07
CA PHE A 127 0.51 -10.71 17.97
C PHE A 127 0.74 -12.23 18.12
N GLY A 128 0.60 -12.99 17.04
CA GLY A 128 0.80 -14.44 17.06
C GLY A 128 -0.48 -15.28 17.07
N SER A 129 -1.65 -14.65 17.11
CA SER A 129 -2.94 -15.35 17.30
C SER A 129 -3.66 -15.75 16.02
N MET A 130 -3.32 -15.15 14.87
CA MET A 130 -4.05 -15.36 13.62
C MET A 130 -3.29 -16.26 12.64
N GLY A 131 -3.90 -17.40 12.29
CA GLY A 131 -3.30 -18.40 11.42
C GLY A 131 -2.44 -19.44 12.17
N VAL A 132 -2.24 -20.59 11.55
CA VAL A 132 -1.38 -21.66 12.07
C VAL A 132 0.09 -21.33 11.85
N HIS A 133 0.44 -20.89 10.65
CA HIS A 133 1.81 -20.63 10.23
C HIS A 133 2.09 -19.15 9.92
N PRO A 134 3.36 -18.75 9.73
CA PRO A 134 3.73 -17.39 9.36
C PRO A 134 2.94 -16.82 8.17
N VAL A 135 2.68 -15.51 8.21
CA VAL A 135 2.13 -14.68 7.12
C VAL A 135 2.68 -15.03 5.72
N ALA A 136 1.81 -14.98 4.71
CA ALA A 136 2.16 -15.39 3.34
C ALA A 136 2.98 -14.35 2.54
N ASP A 137 3.17 -13.15 3.08
CA ASP A 137 3.80 -11.99 2.42
C ASP A 137 5.07 -11.48 3.11
N GLY A 138 5.45 -12.03 4.27
CA GLY A 138 6.56 -11.51 5.08
C GLY A 138 7.93 -11.63 4.41
N SER A 139 8.14 -12.69 3.62
CA SER A 139 9.38 -12.89 2.88
C SER A 139 9.56 -11.84 1.79
N GLN A 140 8.49 -11.55 1.04
CA GLN A 140 8.47 -10.57 -0.04
C GLN A 140 8.76 -9.17 0.49
N PHE A 141 8.10 -8.77 1.59
CA PHE A 141 8.36 -7.47 2.21
C PHE A 141 9.78 -7.35 2.81
N THR A 142 10.36 -8.43 3.34
CA THR A 142 11.77 -8.43 3.78
C THR A 142 12.72 -8.11 2.63
N VAL A 143 12.49 -8.71 1.44
CA VAL A 143 13.25 -8.40 0.22
C VAL A 143 13.05 -6.95 -0.20
N ALA A 144 11.82 -6.45 -0.17
CA ALA A 144 11.52 -5.09 -0.59
C ALA A 144 12.19 -4.04 0.33
N VAL A 145 12.17 -4.23 1.65
CA VAL A 145 12.93 -3.39 2.59
C VAL A 145 14.41 -3.38 2.25
N ALA A 146 15.00 -4.56 2.03
CA ALA A 146 16.40 -4.66 1.64
C ALA A 146 16.72 -3.94 0.32
N TRP A 147 15.82 -4.07 -0.67
CA TRP A 147 15.96 -3.44 -1.97
C TRP A 147 15.92 -1.92 -1.87
N HIS A 148 14.92 -1.35 -1.17
CA HIS A 148 14.81 0.09 -0.96
C HIS A 148 16.03 0.65 -0.20
N THR A 149 16.45 -0.04 0.87
CA THR A 149 17.65 0.35 1.62
C THR A 149 18.89 0.35 0.73
N TYR A 150 19.17 -0.74 0.01
CA TYR A 150 20.34 -0.80 -0.87
C TYR A 150 20.27 0.22 -2.02
N ARG A 151 19.09 0.43 -2.62
CA ARG A 151 18.88 1.43 -3.68
C ARG A 151 19.27 2.83 -3.21
N LYS A 152 18.97 3.17 -1.95
CA LYS A 152 19.29 4.46 -1.33
C LYS A 152 20.74 4.56 -0.90
N THR A 153 21.24 3.59 -0.15
CA THR A 153 22.55 3.69 0.51
C THR A 153 23.72 3.22 -0.35
N LYS A 154 23.46 2.33 -1.32
CA LYS A 154 24.48 1.64 -2.13
C LYS A 154 25.54 0.91 -1.28
N ASP A 155 25.18 0.54 -0.05
CA ASP A 155 26.08 -0.13 0.88
C ASP A 155 26.36 -1.57 0.42
N ALA A 156 27.56 -1.78 -0.14
CA ALA A 156 28.01 -3.08 -0.63
C ALA A 156 28.28 -4.08 0.51
N GLN A 157 28.65 -3.61 1.70
CA GLN A 157 28.87 -4.48 2.85
C GLN A 157 27.52 -5.03 3.33
N LEU A 158 26.52 -4.16 3.50
CA LEU A 158 25.16 -4.59 3.81
C LEU A 158 24.66 -5.60 2.77
N LEU A 159 24.83 -5.32 1.48
CA LEU A 159 24.40 -6.21 0.41
C LEU A 159 25.00 -7.62 0.57
N ALA A 160 26.31 -7.72 0.81
CA ALA A 160 26.98 -8.98 1.02
C ALA A 160 26.47 -9.73 2.27
N GLU A 161 26.14 -9.01 3.34
CA GLU A 161 25.59 -9.58 4.59
C GLU A 161 24.20 -10.21 4.39
N ILE A 162 23.34 -9.57 3.61
CA ILE A 162 21.91 -9.93 3.57
C ILE A 162 21.52 -10.86 2.42
N LEU A 163 22.36 -11.01 1.39
CA LEU A 163 21.96 -11.65 0.13
C LEU A 163 21.52 -13.11 0.28
N GLU A 164 22.27 -13.92 1.03
CA GLU A 164 21.91 -15.33 1.28
C GLU A 164 20.63 -15.47 2.11
N PRO A 165 20.45 -14.73 3.22
CA PRO A 165 19.15 -14.65 3.90
C PRO A 165 17.98 -14.28 2.98
N LEU A 166 18.16 -13.34 2.05
CA LEU A 166 17.12 -12.94 1.11
C LEU A 166 16.77 -14.04 0.10
N VAL A 167 17.77 -14.76 -0.42
CA VAL A 167 17.53 -15.95 -1.25
C VAL A 167 16.80 -17.03 -0.46
N LYS A 168 17.19 -17.27 0.79
CA LYS A 168 16.52 -18.23 1.67
C LYS A 168 15.06 -17.84 1.89
N THR A 169 14.77 -16.59 2.25
CA THR A 169 13.40 -16.16 2.53
C THR A 169 12.49 -16.26 1.32
N MET A 170 12.99 -15.93 0.12
CA MET A 170 12.20 -16.08 -1.10
C MET A 170 11.89 -17.53 -1.47
N ASN A 171 12.76 -18.47 -1.10
CA ASN A 171 12.49 -19.90 -1.26
C ASN A 171 11.48 -20.44 -0.22
N ALA A 172 11.30 -19.75 0.91
CA ALA A 172 10.37 -20.14 1.98
C ALA A 172 8.92 -19.68 1.72
N VAL A 173 8.68 -18.85 0.70
CA VAL A 173 7.32 -18.38 0.34
C VAL A 173 6.42 -19.59 0.05
N PRO A 174 5.23 -19.69 0.68
CA PRO A 174 4.34 -20.84 0.48
C PRO A 174 3.73 -20.77 -0.92
N ARG A 175 4.12 -21.68 -1.81
CA ARG A 175 3.67 -21.68 -3.21
C ARG A 175 3.19 -23.04 -3.66
N LEU A 176 2.20 -23.05 -4.54
CA LEU A 176 1.75 -24.27 -5.21
C LEU A 176 2.72 -24.58 -6.37
N PRO A 177 3.40 -25.75 -6.39
CA PRO A 177 4.43 -26.03 -7.41
C PRO A 177 3.93 -25.89 -8.85
N ASP A 178 2.70 -26.37 -9.11
CA ASP A 178 2.12 -26.40 -10.46
C ASP A 178 1.91 -25.00 -11.05
N THR A 179 1.42 -24.05 -10.25
CA THR A 179 1.14 -22.67 -10.70
C THR A 179 2.29 -21.73 -10.40
N GLY A 180 3.13 -22.04 -9.41
CA GLY A 180 4.13 -21.14 -8.84
C GLY A 180 3.54 -19.99 -8.02
N LEU A 181 2.21 -19.91 -7.89
CA LEU A 181 1.51 -18.85 -7.18
C LEU A 181 1.63 -19.04 -5.67
N VAL A 182 1.58 -17.94 -4.92
CA VAL A 182 1.48 -18.00 -3.47
C VAL A 182 0.16 -18.67 -3.10
N HIS A 183 0.21 -19.65 -2.21
CA HIS A 183 -0.90 -20.55 -1.93
C HIS A 183 -1.13 -20.69 -0.44
N ILE A 184 -2.40 -20.54 -0.03
CA ILE A 184 -2.86 -20.82 1.33
C ILE A 184 -3.73 -22.07 1.26
N VAL A 185 -3.32 -23.11 1.98
CA VAL A 185 -4.01 -24.41 1.95
C VAL A 185 -5.46 -24.23 2.44
N PRO A 186 -6.46 -24.67 1.65
CA PRO A 186 -7.86 -24.60 2.08
C PRO A 186 -8.14 -25.45 3.31
N GLY A 187 -8.97 -24.94 4.22
CA GLY A 187 -9.39 -25.66 5.42
C GLY A 187 -9.60 -24.79 6.65
N GLU A 188 -9.93 -25.46 7.75
CA GLU A 188 -10.01 -24.89 9.11
C GLU A 188 -9.18 -25.74 10.07
N PRO A 189 -8.40 -25.12 10.99
CA PRO A 189 -8.20 -23.68 11.16
C PRO A 189 -7.48 -23.04 9.94
N GLN A 190 -7.63 -21.73 9.75
CA GLN A 190 -6.92 -21.02 8.67
C GLN A 190 -5.41 -21.27 8.74
N GLU A 191 -4.84 -21.75 7.63
CA GLU A 191 -3.43 -22.13 7.54
C GLU A 191 -2.50 -20.92 7.78
N ARG A 192 -2.67 -19.84 7.00
CA ARG A 192 -1.93 -18.57 7.14
C ARG A 192 -2.83 -17.38 6.87
N CYS A 193 -2.48 -16.22 7.43
CA CYS A 193 -3.06 -14.96 6.98
C CYS A 193 -2.53 -14.58 5.60
N PRO A 194 -3.38 -13.99 4.73
CA PRO A 194 -2.98 -13.50 3.41
C PRO A 194 -2.22 -12.17 3.57
N TYR A 195 -2.22 -11.36 2.51
CA TYR A 195 -1.67 -10.01 2.49
C TYR A 195 -2.11 -9.19 3.72
N GLY A 196 -1.17 -8.50 4.37
CA GLY A 196 -1.34 -7.81 5.65
C GLY A 196 -2.49 -6.80 5.72
N PHE A 197 -2.88 -6.19 4.61
CA PHE A 197 -4.06 -5.30 4.56
C PHE A 197 -5.37 -6.06 4.29
N THR A 198 -5.34 -7.38 4.33
CA THR A 198 -6.48 -8.30 4.27
C THR A 198 -6.34 -9.44 5.29
N ASP A 199 -5.58 -9.25 6.37
CA ASP A 199 -5.27 -10.27 7.38
C ASP A 199 -6.51 -10.81 8.12
N THR A 200 -7.57 -10.01 8.24
CA THR A 200 -8.87 -10.41 8.78
C THR A 200 -9.75 -11.17 7.79
N ILE A 201 -9.33 -11.28 6.53
CA ILE A 201 -10.07 -11.95 5.46
C ILE A 201 -9.56 -13.38 5.31
N ARG A 202 -10.49 -14.35 5.29
CA ARG A 202 -10.16 -15.79 5.29
C ARG A 202 -9.99 -16.31 3.86
N LYS A 203 -9.15 -15.66 3.06
CA LYS A 203 -8.82 -16.06 1.69
C LYS A 203 -8.11 -17.43 1.67
N GLN A 204 -8.45 -18.27 0.69
CA GLN A 204 -7.88 -19.61 0.53
C GLN A 204 -7.64 -19.97 -0.94
N GLY A 205 -6.69 -20.87 -1.18
CA GLY A 205 -6.23 -21.26 -2.51
C GLY A 205 -5.04 -20.43 -2.97
N ASP A 206 -4.91 -20.27 -4.29
CA ASP A 206 -3.92 -19.36 -4.86
C ASP A 206 -4.34 -17.92 -4.58
N MET A 207 -3.38 -17.07 -4.27
CA MET A 207 -3.57 -15.72 -3.71
C MET A 207 -3.05 -14.66 -4.67
N LEU A 208 -3.92 -13.79 -5.19
CA LEU A 208 -3.52 -12.76 -6.17
C LEU A 208 -2.47 -11.82 -5.59
N PHE A 209 -2.81 -11.11 -4.50
CA PHE A 209 -1.98 -10.02 -4.00
C PHE A 209 -0.60 -10.51 -3.53
N CYS A 210 -0.54 -11.62 -2.80
CA CYS A 210 0.73 -12.20 -2.38
C CYS A 210 1.58 -12.72 -3.56
N SER A 211 0.94 -13.17 -4.64
CA SER A 211 1.65 -13.55 -5.88
C SER A 211 2.18 -12.33 -6.63
N LEU A 212 1.47 -11.20 -6.63
CA LEU A 212 1.98 -9.93 -7.17
C LEU A 212 3.20 -9.44 -6.38
N LEU A 213 3.14 -9.48 -5.05
CA LEU A 213 4.30 -9.19 -4.19
C LEU A 213 5.46 -10.14 -4.47
N TYR A 214 5.19 -11.42 -4.76
CA TYR A 214 6.23 -12.37 -5.13
C TYR A 214 6.92 -12.00 -6.45
N VAL A 215 6.15 -11.58 -7.46
CA VAL A 215 6.71 -11.08 -8.74
C VAL A 215 7.57 -9.85 -8.50
N GLN A 216 7.10 -8.88 -7.71
CA GLN A 216 7.88 -7.70 -7.35
C GLN A 216 9.18 -8.07 -6.63
N ALA A 217 9.10 -8.93 -5.61
CA ALA A 217 10.25 -9.38 -4.85
C ALA A 217 11.24 -10.20 -5.69
N CYS A 218 10.79 -10.98 -6.68
CA CYS A 218 11.68 -11.65 -7.63
C CYS A 218 12.50 -10.64 -8.45
N ARG A 219 11.88 -9.55 -8.90
CA ARG A 219 12.57 -8.47 -9.64
C ARG A 219 13.55 -7.73 -8.74
N GLN A 220 13.12 -7.38 -7.53
CA GLN A 220 13.96 -6.71 -6.54
C GLN A 220 15.16 -7.58 -6.12
N LEU A 221 14.95 -8.87 -5.87
CA LEU A 221 16.05 -9.80 -5.56
C LEU A 221 16.99 -9.98 -6.76
N SER A 222 16.46 -10.02 -7.98
CA SER A 222 17.26 -10.02 -9.21
C SER A 222 18.18 -8.79 -9.26
N ASP A 223 17.66 -7.59 -9.04
CA ASP A 223 18.45 -6.35 -9.03
C ASP A 223 19.58 -6.40 -7.97
N LEU A 224 19.29 -6.92 -6.77
CA LEU A 224 20.27 -7.07 -5.70
C LEU A 224 21.37 -8.07 -6.06
N LEU A 225 21.00 -9.19 -6.71
CA LEU A 225 21.94 -10.21 -7.17
C LEU A 225 22.84 -9.69 -8.29
N GLU A 226 22.30 -8.93 -9.25
CA GLU A 226 23.10 -8.26 -10.30
C GLU A 226 24.08 -7.27 -9.68
N ALA A 227 23.62 -6.46 -8.73
CA ALA A 227 24.47 -5.51 -8.02
C ALA A 227 25.61 -6.19 -7.23
N ALA A 228 25.44 -7.45 -6.84
CA ALA A 228 26.46 -8.29 -6.21
C ALA A 228 27.32 -9.09 -7.21
N GLY A 229 27.10 -8.94 -8.53
CA GLY A 229 27.81 -9.69 -9.57
C GLY A 229 27.38 -11.15 -9.71
N ARG A 230 26.18 -11.52 -9.25
CA ARG A 230 25.60 -12.87 -9.34
C ARG A 230 24.60 -12.99 -10.48
N ASP A 231 25.04 -12.66 -11.69
CA ASP A 231 24.18 -12.55 -12.88
C ASP A 231 23.38 -13.82 -13.22
N ALA A 232 23.93 -15.00 -12.95
CA ALA A 232 23.24 -16.26 -13.20
C ALA A 232 22.03 -16.45 -12.26
N ASP A 233 22.19 -16.10 -10.98
CA ASP A 233 21.11 -16.18 -10.00
C ASP A 233 20.06 -15.10 -10.25
N ALA A 234 20.51 -13.88 -10.61
CA ALA A 234 19.61 -12.81 -11.01
C ALA A 234 18.69 -13.24 -12.17
N LYS A 235 19.28 -13.77 -13.26
CA LYS A 235 18.52 -14.30 -14.41
C LYS A 235 17.52 -15.37 -14.01
N ARG A 236 17.89 -16.25 -13.07
CA ARG A 236 16.97 -17.29 -12.55
C ARG A 236 15.78 -16.68 -11.83
N TRP A 237 15.99 -15.70 -10.96
CA TRP A 237 14.90 -15.02 -10.23
C TRP A 237 14.02 -14.17 -11.15
N SER A 238 14.62 -13.49 -12.13
CA SER A 238 13.88 -12.78 -13.18
C SER A 238 12.97 -13.73 -13.97
N ALA A 239 13.50 -14.88 -14.42
CA ALA A 239 12.72 -15.90 -15.12
C ALA A 239 11.59 -16.49 -14.25
N GLU A 240 11.82 -16.69 -12.96
CA GLU A 240 10.79 -17.16 -12.03
C GLU A 240 9.68 -16.12 -11.84
N GLY A 241 10.03 -14.84 -11.69
CA GLY A 241 9.06 -13.74 -11.62
C GLY A 241 8.20 -13.65 -12.90
N GLU A 242 8.78 -13.87 -14.07
CA GLU A 242 8.04 -13.90 -15.33
C GLU A 242 7.11 -15.12 -15.42
N ARG A 243 7.56 -16.30 -14.99
CA ARG A 243 6.71 -17.50 -14.93
C ARG A 243 5.47 -17.27 -14.05
N VAL A 244 5.65 -16.66 -12.88
CA VAL A 244 4.55 -16.33 -11.97
C VAL A 244 3.65 -15.24 -12.55
N THR A 245 4.20 -14.25 -13.26
CA THR A 245 3.43 -13.23 -14.00
C THR A 245 2.43 -13.87 -14.97
N GLN A 246 2.86 -14.87 -15.74
CA GLN A 246 1.97 -15.59 -16.66
C GLN A 246 0.88 -16.38 -15.93
N SER A 247 1.22 -17.01 -14.79
CA SER A 247 0.22 -17.68 -13.95
C SER A 247 -0.80 -16.70 -13.39
N VAL A 248 -0.39 -15.51 -12.93
CA VAL A 248 -1.31 -14.48 -12.42
C VAL A 248 -2.33 -14.08 -13.49
N ARG A 249 -1.87 -13.80 -14.72
CA ARG A 249 -2.72 -13.44 -15.86
C ARG A 249 -3.77 -14.50 -16.17
N ARG A 250 -3.39 -15.77 -16.08
CA ARG A 250 -4.26 -16.89 -16.43
C ARG A 250 -5.24 -17.29 -15.32
N VAL A 251 -4.78 -17.29 -14.06
CA VAL A 251 -5.53 -17.90 -12.95
C VAL A 251 -6.56 -16.94 -12.36
N PHE A 252 -6.22 -15.65 -12.27
CA PHE A 252 -7.06 -14.69 -11.55
C PHE A 252 -7.91 -13.81 -12.47
N TRP A 253 -7.55 -13.68 -13.75
CA TRP A 253 -8.26 -12.80 -14.67
C TRP A 253 -9.68 -13.31 -14.95
N ASP A 254 -10.66 -12.43 -14.79
CA ASP A 254 -12.05 -12.67 -15.20
C ASP A 254 -12.39 -11.72 -16.34
N GLU A 255 -12.35 -12.23 -17.58
CA GLU A 255 -12.58 -11.45 -18.79
C GLU A 255 -13.99 -10.85 -18.87
N GLN A 256 -14.99 -11.51 -18.26
CA GLN A 256 -16.37 -11.03 -18.31
C GLN A 256 -16.58 -9.77 -17.46
N VAL A 257 -15.86 -9.68 -16.35
CA VAL A 257 -15.93 -8.53 -15.43
C VAL A 257 -14.83 -7.51 -15.73
N GLY A 258 -13.69 -7.95 -16.26
CA GLY A 258 -12.55 -7.09 -16.55
C GLY A 258 -11.69 -6.77 -15.31
N LEU A 259 -11.66 -7.69 -14.34
CA LEU A 259 -10.88 -7.56 -13.10
C LEU A 259 -10.22 -8.89 -12.72
N PHE A 260 -9.19 -8.81 -11.87
CA PHE A 260 -8.58 -9.98 -11.25
C PHE A 260 -9.32 -10.39 -9.97
N ARG A 261 -9.51 -11.70 -9.75
CA ARG A 261 -10.07 -12.26 -8.52
C ARG A 261 -9.02 -12.37 -7.42
N ALA A 262 -9.41 -12.14 -6.18
CA ALA A 262 -8.50 -12.11 -5.04
C ALA A 262 -7.88 -13.48 -4.69
N ALA A 263 -8.64 -14.55 -4.89
CA ALA A 263 -8.27 -15.92 -4.54
C ALA A 263 -9.00 -16.96 -5.41
N THR A 264 -8.61 -18.24 -5.32
CA THR A 264 -9.20 -19.33 -6.15
C THR A 264 -10.17 -20.25 -5.42
N VAL A 265 -10.19 -20.29 -4.08
CA VAL A 265 -11.09 -21.20 -3.33
C VAL A 265 -12.12 -20.45 -2.49
N CYS A 266 -11.68 -19.67 -1.51
CA CYS A 266 -12.57 -18.88 -0.63
C CYS A 266 -12.19 -17.41 -0.69
N CYS A 267 -13.18 -16.51 -0.61
CA CYS A 267 -13.04 -15.07 -0.78
C CYS A 267 -12.47 -14.72 -2.18
N ARG A 268 -13.19 -15.18 -3.22
CA ARG A 268 -12.81 -15.07 -4.65
C ARG A 268 -13.40 -13.84 -5.35
N GLU A 269 -13.86 -12.86 -4.58
CA GLU A 269 -14.36 -11.59 -5.08
C GLU A 269 -13.30 -10.88 -5.93
N HIS A 270 -13.74 -10.02 -6.85
CA HIS A 270 -12.84 -9.22 -7.66
C HIS A 270 -12.11 -8.20 -6.78
N ASP A 271 -10.78 -8.15 -6.92
CA ASP A 271 -9.90 -7.38 -6.06
C ASP A 271 -9.50 -6.08 -6.77
N ILE A 272 -10.03 -4.94 -6.30
CA ILE A 272 -9.74 -3.62 -6.86
C ILE A 272 -8.27 -3.28 -6.66
N TRP A 273 -7.74 -3.56 -5.46
CA TRP A 273 -6.35 -3.24 -5.14
C TRP A 273 -5.41 -4.15 -5.92
N GLY A 274 -5.70 -5.46 -5.94
CA GLY A 274 -4.92 -6.43 -6.70
C GLY A 274 -4.90 -6.11 -8.20
N SER A 275 -6.04 -5.68 -8.76
CA SER A 275 -6.12 -5.27 -10.16
C SER A 275 -5.30 -3.99 -10.44
N ALA A 276 -5.40 -2.98 -9.58
CA ALA A 276 -4.59 -1.76 -9.69
C ALA A 276 -3.10 -2.05 -9.58
N PHE A 277 -2.71 -2.91 -8.64
CA PHE A 277 -1.32 -3.27 -8.41
C PHE A 277 -0.76 -4.13 -9.55
N ALA A 278 -1.56 -5.04 -10.13
CA ALA A 278 -1.17 -5.79 -11.31
C ALA A 278 -0.86 -4.87 -12.50
N VAL A 279 -1.62 -3.80 -12.70
CA VAL A 279 -1.35 -2.78 -13.74
C VAL A 279 -0.09 -1.98 -13.41
N TYR A 280 0.03 -1.49 -12.18
CA TYR A 280 1.21 -0.72 -11.72
C TYR A 280 2.51 -1.51 -11.88
N LEU A 281 2.52 -2.80 -11.49
CA LEU A 281 3.67 -3.69 -11.66
C LEU A 281 3.88 -4.16 -13.10
N ARG A 282 3.03 -3.78 -14.07
CA ARG A 282 3.03 -4.30 -15.44
C ARG A 282 2.93 -5.83 -15.49
N VAL A 283 2.25 -6.42 -14.51
CA VAL A 283 1.84 -7.82 -14.52
C VAL A 283 0.61 -7.99 -15.39
N ALA A 284 -0.37 -7.09 -15.33
CA ALA A 284 -1.42 -7.04 -16.33
C ALA A 284 -0.81 -6.70 -17.71
N ASP A 285 -1.28 -7.34 -18.78
CA ASP A 285 -0.91 -6.93 -20.13
C ASP A 285 -1.60 -5.62 -20.54
N ALA A 286 -1.34 -5.13 -21.75
CA ALA A 286 -1.89 -3.87 -22.24
C ALA A 286 -3.44 -3.88 -22.32
N GLU A 287 -4.03 -5.00 -22.74
CA GLU A 287 -5.49 -5.12 -22.88
C GLU A 287 -6.15 -5.21 -21.50
N GLN A 288 -5.62 -6.06 -20.61
CA GLN A 288 -6.05 -6.16 -19.22
C GLN A 288 -5.95 -4.81 -18.51
N SER A 289 -4.83 -4.09 -18.69
CA SER A 289 -4.62 -2.79 -18.06
C SER A 289 -5.65 -1.75 -18.51
N GLN A 290 -5.96 -1.71 -19.80
CA GLN A 290 -6.98 -0.81 -20.35
C GLN A 290 -8.39 -1.20 -19.89
N THR A 291 -8.67 -2.49 -19.75
CA THR A 291 -9.95 -2.99 -19.24
C THR A 291 -10.15 -2.63 -17.77
N VAL A 292 -9.14 -2.85 -16.91
CA VAL A 292 -9.18 -2.44 -15.50
C VAL A 292 -9.34 -0.92 -15.38
N ALA A 293 -8.62 -0.14 -16.17
CA ALA A 293 -8.72 1.32 -16.15
C ALA A 293 -10.13 1.82 -16.51
N ARG A 294 -10.77 1.23 -17.53
CA ARG A 294 -12.15 1.54 -17.89
C ARG A 294 -13.12 1.15 -16.77
N TYR A 295 -12.94 -0.02 -16.15
CA TYR A 295 -13.74 -0.42 -14.99
C TYR A 295 -13.64 0.62 -13.88
N PHE A 296 -12.43 1.08 -13.54
CA PHE A 296 -12.24 2.08 -12.48
C PHE A 296 -12.92 3.41 -12.79
N ARG A 297 -12.89 3.85 -14.05
CA ARG A 297 -13.61 5.05 -14.50
C ARG A 297 -15.12 4.88 -14.39
N ASP A 298 -15.64 3.76 -14.91
CA ASP A 298 -17.08 3.54 -15.04
C ASP A 298 -17.76 3.27 -13.69
N HIS A 299 -17.02 2.68 -12.74
CA HIS A 299 -17.48 2.38 -11.37
C HIS A 299 -16.90 3.31 -10.29
N TYR A 300 -16.34 4.46 -10.68
CA TYR A 300 -15.57 5.33 -9.77
C TYR A 300 -16.30 5.67 -8.47
N ASN A 301 -17.57 6.08 -8.55
CA ASN A 301 -18.37 6.49 -7.40
C ASN A 301 -18.72 5.35 -6.43
N GLU A 302 -18.56 4.11 -6.87
CA GLU A 302 -18.83 2.90 -6.08
C GLU A 302 -17.59 2.42 -5.32
N ILE A 303 -16.40 2.78 -5.82
CA ILE A 303 -15.12 2.28 -5.32
C ILE A 303 -14.25 3.34 -4.66
N VAL A 304 -14.57 4.63 -4.84
CA VAL A 304 -13.82 5.77 -4.27
C VAL A 304 -14.67 6.62 -3.31
N GLN A 305 -14.10 6.93 -2.15
CA GLN A 305 -14.64 7.93 -1.22
C GLN A 305 -13.51 8.89 -0.81
N ALA A 306 -13.65 10.18 -1.13
CA ALA A 306 -12.68 11.22 -0.79
C ALA A 306 -11.22 10.86 -1.20
N GLY A 307 -11.06 10.29 -2.40
CA GLY A 307 -9.76 9.85 -2.93
C GLY A 307 -9.23 8.52 -2.36
N GLN A 308 -9.92 7.92 -1.39
CA GLN A 308 -9.58 6.62 -0.80
C GLN A 308 -10.38 5.49 -1.44
N ILE A 309 -9.84 4.27 -1.46
CA ILE A 309 -10.29 3.18 -2.35
C ILE A 309 -10.77 1.97 -1.55
N ARG A 310 -11.90 1.37 -1.95
CA ARG A 310 -12.37 0.07 -1.41
C ARG A 310 -11.49 -1.08 -1.90
N HIS A 311 -11.42 -2.15 -1.12
CA HIS A 311 -10.82 -3.42 -1.57
C HIS A 311 -11.59 -4.09 -2.70
N LEU A 312 -12.92 -3.94 -2.70
CA LEU A 312 -13.87 -4.65 -3.55
C LEU A 312 -14.78 -3.66 -4.31
N PRO A 313 -15.46 -4.09 -5.39
CA PRO A 313 -16.53 -3.32 -6.01
C PRO A 313 -17.59 -2.83 -5.00
N GLY A 314 -18.31 -1.76 -5.35
CA GLY A 314 -19.33 -1.19 -4.48
C GLY A 314 -20.42 -2.20 -4.12
N GLY A 315 -20.83 -2.22 -2.85
CA GLY A 315 -21.83 -3.16 -2.34
C GLY A 315 -21.37 -4.61 -2.23
N VAL A 316 -20.13 -4.93 -2.62
CA VAL A 316 -19.53 -6.26 -2.47
C VAL A 316 -18.75 -6.33 -1.15
N TYR A 317 -18.82 -7.51 -0.52
CA TYR A 317 -18.18 -7.85 0.75
C TYR A 317 -17.53 -9.22 0.63
N TRP A 318 -16.47 -9.44 1.40
CA TRP A 318 -15.78 -10.73 1.42
C TRP A 318 -16.71 -11.84 1.92
N GLU A 319 -16.70 -12.99 1.25
CA GLU A 319 -17.40 -14.21 1.63
C GLU A 319 -17.18 -14.57 3.11
N LYS A 320 -15.92 -14.45 3.58
CA LYS A 320 -15.53 -14.83 4.93
C LYS A 320 -14.50 -13.86 5.52
N ALA A 321 -14.93 -13.11 6.53
CA ALA A 321 -14.11 -12.13 7.24
C ALA A 321 -14.33 -12.23 8.76
N VAL A 322 -13.31 -11.83 9.53
CA VAL A 322 -13.44 -11.61 10.98
C VAL A 322 -14.13 -10.28 11.27
N CYS A 323 -13.91 -9.27 10.43
CA CYS A 323 -14.55 -7.98 10.56
C CYS A 323 -15.95 -7.97 9.90
N ASP A 324 -16.86 -7.21 10.52
CA ASP A 324 -18.20 -6.98 10.01
C ASP A 324 -18.17 -6.21 8.68
N ARG A 325 -19.28 -6.29 7.95
CA ARG A 325 -19.51 -5.45 6.76
C ARG A 325 -19.37 -3.96 7.11
N ASP A 326 -18.89 -3.19 6.15
CA ASP A 326 -18.70 -1.74 6.28
C ASP A 326 -17.76 -1.35 7.43
N THR A 327 -16.82 -2.25 7.75
CA THR A 327 -15.78 -2.03 8.75
C THR A 327 -14.44 -2.53 8.23
N TYR A 328 -13.39 -1.73 8.43
CA TYR A 328 -12.00 -2.13 8.19
C TYR A 328 -11.77 -2.70 6.78
N GLN A 329 -11.32 -3.95 6.66
CA GLN A 329 -10.98 -4.59 5.39
C GLN A 329 -12.21 -5.09 4.61
N ASN A 330 -13.41 -5.05 5.20
CA ASN A 330 -14.64 -5.55 4.61
C ASN A 330 -15.63 -4.43 4.28
N GLY A 331 -15.16 -3.43 3.50
CA GLY A 331 -16.01 -2.40 2.90
C GLY A 331 -15.59 -0.96 3.18
N ALA A 332 -14.58 -0.71 4.02
CA ALA A 332 -14.04 0.63 4.19
C ALA A 332 -13.12 1.04 3.04
N TYR A 333 -12.84 2.34 2.97
CA TYR A 333 -11.98 2.97 1.97
C TYR A 333 -10.63 3.30 2.59
N TRP A 334 -9.56 3.03 1.87
CA TRP A 334 -8.19 3.22 2.33
C TRP A 334 -7.39 4.05 1.34
N ALA A 335 -6.47 4.85 1.86
CA ALA A 335 -5.56 5.62 1.02
C ALA A 335 -4.40 4.79 0.47
N THR A 336 -3.98 3.73 1.18
CA THR A 336 -2.87 2.84 0.81
C THR A 336 -2.76 2.54 -0.71
N PRO A 337 -3.80 2.01 -1.39
CA PRO A 337 -3.71 1.67 -2.83
C PRO A 337 -3.87 2.87 -3.77
N ALA A 338 -4.11 4.09 -3.27
CA ALA A 338 -4.56 5.22 -4.07
C ALA A 338 -3.58 5.55 -5.20
N GLY A 339 -2.27 5.42 -4.95
CA GLY A 339 -1.24 5.62 -5.97
C GLY A 339 -1.37 4.64 -7.14
N TRP A 340 -1.47 3.33 -6.85
CA TRP A 340 -1.64 2.31 -7.89
C TRP A 340 -2.97 2.47 -8.63
N PHE A 341 -4.02 2.87 -7.90
CA PHE A 341 -5.34 3.13 -8.45
C PHE A 341 -5.30 4.29 -9.45
N VAL A 342 -4.75 5.46 -9.08
CA VAL A 342 -4.71 6.62 -9.99
C VAL A 342 -3.76 6.40 -11.16
N TYR A 343 -2.66 5.67 -10.96
CA TYR A 343 -1.79 5.23 -12.06
C TYR A 343 -2.55 4.46 -13.14
N THR A 344 -3.45 3.58 -12.70
CA THR A 344 -4.30 2.76 -13.56
C THR A 344 -5.43 3.58 -14.17
N LEU A 345 -6.15 4.36 -13.36
CA LEU A 345 -7.25 5.20 -13.81
C LEU A 345 -6.81 6.22 -14.87
N ASP A 346 -5.60 6.77 -14.75
CA ASP A 346 -5.03 7.70 -15.72
C ASP A 346 -4.92 7.12 -17.14
N LEU A 347 -4.91 5.78 -17.30
CA LEU A 347 -4.94 5.15 -18.63
C LEU A 347 -6.29 5.37 -19.35
N ALA A 348 -7.37 5.64 -18.62
CA ALA A 348 -8.71 5.82 -19.15
C ALA A 348 -9.28 7.23 -18.92
N ASP A 349 -8.91 7.90 -17.83
CA ASP A 349 -9.36 9.25 -17.48
C ASP A 349 -8.31 10.01 -16.64
N PRO A 350 -7.38 10.73 -17.31
CA PRO A 350 -6.35 11.52 -16.63
C PRO A 350 -6.89 12.61 -15.71
N ALA A 351 -7.99 13.26 -16.08
CA ALA A 351 -8.55 14.35 -15.30
C ALA A 351 -9.21 13.84 -14.02
N LEU A 352 -9.85 12.67 -14.07
CA LEU A 352 -10.40 12.03 -12.89
C LEU A 352 -9.29 11.53 -11.96
N ALA A 353 -8.21 10.96 -12.50
CA ALA A 353 -7.04 10.56 -11.71
C ALA A 353 -6.44 11.75 -10.93
N ASP A 354 -6.27 12.91 -11.57
CA ASP A 354 -5.76 14.12 -10.91
C ASP A 354 -6.70 14.56 -9.79
N ARG A 355 -8.02 14.55 -10.06
CA ARG A 355 -9.04 14.91 -9.07
C ARG A 355 -9.02 13.97 -7.87
N THR A 356 -8.82 12.66 -8.08
CA THR A 356 -8.72 11.68 -6.99
C THR A 356 -7.59 12.03 -6.02
N VAL A 357 -6.42 12.43 -6.54
CA VAL A 357 -5.26 12.84 -5.71
C VAL A 357 -5.56 14.13 -4.95
N ILE A 358 -6.15 15.12 -5.63
CA ILE A 358 -6.51 16.40 -5.01
C ILE A 358 -7.55 16.20 -3.90
N ASP A 359 -8.54 15.34 -4.13
CA ASP A 359 -9.57 15.02 -3.14
C ASP A 359 -9.00 14.23 -1.96
N LEU A 360 -8.07 13.30 -2.19
CA LEU A 360 -7.34 12.59 -1.13
C LEU A 360 -6.60 13.58 -0.21
N VAL A 361 -5.84 14.50 -0.81
CA VAL A 361 -5.09 15.51 -0.04
C VAL A 361 -6.02 16.46 0.71
N ARG A 362 -7.13 16.88 0.08
CA ARG A 362 -8.14 17.70 0.76
C ARG A 362 -8.75 16.96 1.95
N ASP A 363 -9.01 15.67 1.83
CA ASP A 363 -9.50 14.83 2.91
C ASP A 363 -8.50 14.80 4.07
N PHE A 364 -7.21 14.55 3.78
CA PHE A 364 -6.14 14.51 4.77
C PHE A 364 -5.92 15.87 5.46
N GLN A 365 -6.00 16.98 4.73
CA GLN A 365 -5.92 18.33 5.30
C GLN A 365 -7.05 18.60 6.31
N SER A 366 -8.21 17.96 6.14
CA SER A 366 -9.37 18.16 7.00
C SER A 366 -9.45 17.17 8.17
N GLY A 367 -9.04 15.93 7.97
CA GLY A 367 -9.27 14.82 8.91
C GLY A 367 -8.03 13.99 9.26
N GLY A 368 -6.86 14.36 8.73
CA GLY A 368 -5.61 13.60 8.86
C GLY A 368 -5.55 12.37 7.96
N ALA A 369 -4.34 11.91 7.65
CA ALA A 369 -4.11 10.63 6.98
C ALA A 369 -4.52 9.49 7.91
N CYS A 370 -5.71 8.93 7.69
CA CYS A 370 -6.27 7.84 8.49
C CYS A 370 -5.90 6.48 7.89
N GLU A 371 -5.93 5.44 8.70
CA GLU A 371 -5.80 4.07 8.20
C GLU A 371 -6.93 3.74 7.22
N TRP A 372 -8.17 4.03 7.61
CA TRP A 372 -9.33 3.89 6.75
C TRP A 372 -10.46 4.86 7.13
N ILE A 373 -11.37 5.05 6.17
CA ILE A 373 -12.59 5.85 6.34
C ILE A 373 -13.85 5.13 5.84
N LEU A 374 -15.00 5.50 6.39
CA LEU A 374 -16.31 5.18 5.82
C LEU A 374 -17.34 6.24 6.24
N GLY A 375 -17.95 6.93 5.27
CA GLY A 375 -18.74 8.12 5.57
C GLY A 375 -17.96 9.11 6.44
N GLN A 376 -18.49 9.44 7.63
CA GLN A 376 -17.83 10.32 8.59
C GLN A 376 -16.87 9.58 9.55
N ARG A 377 -16.89 8.24 9.56
CA ARG A 377 -16.01 7.45 10.43
C ARG A 377 -14.59 7.51 9.88
N ARG A 378 -13.66 7.85 10.77
CA ARG A 378 -12.21 7.84 10.55
C ARG A 378 -11.57 6.95 11.60
N GLN A 379 -10.60 6.13 11.21
CA GLN A 379 -9.88 5.26 12.14
C GLN A 379 -8.37 5.46 12.05
N LEU A 380 -7.74 5.40 13.22
CA LEU A 380 -6.29 5.52 13.42
C LEU A 380 -5.68 6.69 12.60
N PRO A 381 -5.87 7.96 13.02
CA PRO A 381 -5.30 9.11 12.31
C PRO A 381 -3.77 9.10 12.40
N ASN A 382 -3.12 9.82 11.47
CA ASN A 382 -1.67 9.86 11.28
C ASN A 382 -1.06 8.49 10.98
N TYR A 383 -1.70 7.74 10.10
CA TYR A 383 -1.27 6.43 9.63
C TYR A 383 -0.26 6.59 8.49
N LEU A 384 0.89 5.93 8.63
CA LEU A 384 2.09 6.18 7.82
C LEU A 384 1.91 5.71 6.37
N ALA A 385 1.42 4.48 6.17
CA ALA A 385 1.25 3.92 4.82
C ALA A 385 0.25 4.74 3.99
N SER A 386 -0.82 5.27 4.62
CA SER A 386 -1.80 6.15 3.97
C SER A 386 -1.18 7.44 3.45
N ALA A 387 -0.20 8.01 4.17
CA ALA A 387 0.46 9.25 3.74
C ALA A 387 1.58 8.98 2.72
N ALA A 388 2.33 7.88 2.87
CA ALA A 388 3.53 7.64 2.09
C ALA A 388 3.26 6.86 0.79
N LEU A 389 2.64 5.69 0.86
CA LEU A 389 2.54 4.76 -0.28
C LEU A 389 1.92 5.37 -1.55
N PRO A 390 0.87 6.22 -1.47
CA PRO A 390 0.27 6.79 -2.68
C PRO A 390 1.28 7.54 -3.56
N LEU A 391 2.33 8.13 -2.97
CA LEU A 391 3.36 8.87 -3.69
C LEU A 391 4.06 8.01 -4.74
N ALA A 392 4.27 6.71 -4.49
CA ALA A 392 4.96 5.82 -5.43
C ALA A 392 4.19 5.74 -6.77
N GLY A 393 2.89 5.45 -6.70
CA GLY A 393 2.05 5.37 -7.90
C GLY A 393 1.78 6.73 -8.55
N ILE A 394 1.57 7.79 -7.75
CA ILE A 394 1.32 9.14 -8.28
C ILE A 394 2.54 9.67 -9.06
N ARG A 395 3.75 9.55 -8.50
CA ARG A 395 4.98 9.98 -9.20
C ARG A 395 5.20 9.18 -10.47
N THR A 396 5.04 7.86 -10.42
CA THR A 396 5.16 7.00 -11.61
C THR A 396 4.13 7.36 -12.70
N MET A 397 2.91 7.74 -12.29
CA MET A 397 1.89 8.25 -13.22
C MET A 397 2.33 9.55 -13.87
N MET A 398 2.80 10.52 -13.09
CA MET A 398 3.27 11.81 -13.59
C MET A 398 4.47 11.67 -14.53
N GLU A 399 5.45 10.83 -14.17
CA GLU A 399 6.62 10.52 -15.00
C GLU A 399 6.20 9.90 -16.34
N ARG A 400 5.25 8.95 -16.34
CA ARG A 400 4.72 8.34 -17.57
C ARG A 400 4.15 9.38 -18.53
N ARG A 401 3.48 10.42 -18.02
CA ARG A 401 2.86 11.48 -18.84
C ARG A 401 3.89 12.40 -19.50
N ILE A 402 5.05 12.60 -18.88
CA ILE A 402 6.13 13.42 -19.44
C ILE A 402 6.80 12.70 -20.63
N GLY A 403 6.75 11.36 -20.64
CA GLY A 403 7.43 10.54 -21.63
C GLY A 403 8.92 10.35 -21.30
N PRO A 404 9.60 9.42 -22.00
CA PRO A 404 11.04 9.26 -21.92
C PRO A 404 11.82 10.45 -22.48
#